data_AF-A0A8J3CY75-F1
#
_entry.id   AF-A0A8J3CY75-F1
#
_cell.length_a   1.000
_cell.length_b   1.000
_cell.length_c   1.000
_cell.angle_alpha   90.00
_cell.angle_beta   90.00
_cell.angle_gamma   90.00
#
_symmetry.space_group_name_H-M   'P 1'
#
loop_
_entity.id
_entity.type
_entity.pdbx_description
1 polymer ?
#
loop_
_entity_poly.entity_id
_entity_poly.type
_entity_poly.pdbx_seq_one_letter_code
_entity_poly.pdbx_strand_id
1 'polypeptide(L)' 'MVRLYMGNLRFSLTLPRFGDFMVDETYVFEVGGPSKTSEQIQGVPNAYLVEDDIKFGNGKKIPLWLFGFLF' A
#
# COMPACT_ATOMS: atom_id res chain seq x y z
N MET A 1 4.84 1.00 16.71
CA MET A 1 5.65 0.63 15.52
C MET A 1 5.63 -0.87 15.41
N VAL A 2 4.98 -1.40 14.37
CA VAL A 2 4.96 -2.84 14.10
C VAL A 2 6.04 -3.10 13.05
N ARG A 3 6.94 -4.05 13.29
CA ARG A 3 7.91 -4.48 12.26
C ARG A 3 7.32 -5.69 11.57
N LEU A 4 6.93 -5.58 10.29
CA LEU A 4 6.65 -6.76 9.48
C LEU A 4 7.93 -7.15 8.73
N TYR A 5 8.13 -8.46 8.63
CA TYR A 5 9.20 -9.06 7.87
C TYR A 5 8.61 -9.52 6.53
N MET A 6 8.76 -8.71 5.49
CA MET A 6 8.53 -9.16 4.11
C MET A 6 9.84 -9.78 3.62
N GLY A 7 10.05 -11.07 3.92
CA GLY A 7 11.31 -11.79 3.65
C GLY A 7 12.46 -11.40 4.60
N ASN A 8 13.71 -11.41 4.10
CA ASN A 8 14.91 -11.02 4.86
C ASN A 8 15.13 -9.50 4.96
N LEU A 9 14.20 -8.69 4.43
CA LEU A 9 14.25 -7.24 4.47
C LEU A 9 13.45 -6.70 5.67
N ARG A 10 14.00 -5.69 6.35
CA ARG A 10 13.39 -5.08 7.53
C ARG A 10 12.75 -3.76 7.14
N PHE A 11 11.43 -3.73 7.15
CA PHE A 11 10.63 -2.52 6.94
C PHE A 11 9.95 -2.10 8.25
N SER A 12 9.80 -0.81 8.46
CA SER A 12 8.97 -0.30 9.56
C SER A 12 7.56 -0.03 9.07
N LEU A 13 6.56 -0.55 9.78
CA LEU A 13 5.17 -0.21 9.56
C LEU A 13 4.57 0.61 10.68
N THR A 14 3.87 1.64 10.26
CA THR A 14 3.12 2.55 11.11
C THR A 14 1.75 2.81 10.51
N LEU A 15 0.84 3.29 11.35
CA LEU A 15 -0.48 3.74 10.95
C LEU A 15 -0.39 5.24 10.67
N PRO A 16 -0.49 5.68 9.40
CA PRO A 16 -0.47 7.09 9.06
C PRO A 16 -1.82 7.77 9.35
N ARG A 17 -1.86 9.09 9.20
CA ARG A 17 -3.10 9.88 9.23
C ARG A 17 -4.03 9.60 8.02
N PHE A 18 -3.44 9.19 6.90
CA PHE A 18 -4.12 8.94 5.62
C PHE A 18 -3.61 7.63 5.04
N GLY A 19 -4.48 6.83 4.43
CA GLY A 19 -4.13 5.48 4.00
C GLY A 19 -4.27 4.44 5.12
N ASP A 20 -4.11 3.18 4.77
CA ASP A 20 -4.20 2.06 5.71
C ASP A 20 -2.87 1.80 6.45
N PHE A 21 -1.75 1.92 5.75
CA PHE A 21 -0.44 1.72 6.35
C PHE A 21 0.67 2.53 5.68
N MET A 22 1.72 2.79 6.44
CA MET A 22 2.92 3.49 6.00
C MET A 22 4.15 2.60 6.17
N VAL A 23 5.02 2.61 5.16
CA VAL A 23 6.29 1.90 5.14
C VAL A 23 7.44 2.90 5.24
N ASP A 24 8.36 2.64 6.15
CA ASP A 24 9.60 3.42 6.37
C ASP A 24 9.36 4.92 6.51
N GLU A 25 8.24 5.30 7.14
CA GLU A 25 7.82 6.70 7.33
C GLU A 25 7.74 7.53 6.03
N THR A 26 7.72 6.87 4.87
CA THR A 26 7.91 7.51 3.56
C THR A 26 6.80 7.18 2.58
N TYR A 27 6.35 5.92 2.54
CA TYR A 27 5.41 5.44 1.54
C TYR A 27 4.08 5.09 2.17
N VAL A 28 2.99 5.67 1.67
CA VAL A 28 1.62 5.44 2.17
C VAL A 28 0.88 4.52 1.22
N PHE A 29 0.18 3.54 1.75
CA PHE A 29 -0.60 2.59 0.97
C PHE A 29 -2.04 2.59 1.47
N GLU A 30 -2.97 2.73 0.55
CA GLU A 30 -4.41 2.46 0.74
C GLU A 30 -4.71 1.13 0.06
N VAL A 31 -5.36 0.20 0.74
CA VAL A 31 -5.74 -1.10 0.18
C VAL A 31 -7.23 -1.12 -0.10
N GLY A 32 -7.62 -1.69 -1.23
CA GLY A 32 -9.04 -1.93 -1.51
C GLY A 32 -9.30 -2.75 -2.76
N GLY A 33 -10.57 -3.09 -2.96
CA GLY A 33 -11.01 -3.79 -4.17
C GLY A 33 -11.10 -2.88 -5.40
N PRO A 34 -11.53 -3.43 -6.55
CA PRO A 34 -11.57 -2.73 -7.85
C PRO A 34 -12.36 -1.42 -7.88
N SER A 35 -13.31 -1.23 -6.97
CA SER A 35 -14.17 -0.04 -6.88
C SER A 35 -13.58 1.08 -6.01
N LYS A 36 -12.42 0.86 -5.39
CA LYS A 36 -11.82 1.81 -4.45
C LYS A 36 -11.24 3.01 -5.20
N THR A 37 -11.51 4.22 -4.71
CA THR A 37 -10.94 5.46 -5.24
C THR A 37 -9.74 5.90 -4.40
N SER A 38 -8.83 6.68 -4.98
CA SER A 38 -7.64 7.21 -4.30
C SER A 38 -7.93 8.44 -3.43
N GLU A 39 -9.17 8.63 -2.97
CA GLU A 39 -9.61 9.84 -2.26
C GLU A 39 -8.91 10.02 -0.92
N GLN A 40 -8.74 8.94 -0.14
CA GLN A 40 -8.10 9.01 1.18
C GLN A 40 -6.64 9.49 1.12
N ILE A 41 -5.98 9.23 -0.01
CA ILE A 41 -4.55 9.52 -0.22
C ILE A 41 -4.34 10.67 -1.22
N GLN A 42 -5.39 11.42 -1.55
CA GLN A 42 -5.29 12.53 -2.48
C GLN A 42 -4.38 13.64 -1.91
N GLY A 43 -3.39 14.07 -2.70
CA GLY A 43 -2.41 15.07 -2.28
C GLY A 43 -1.35 14.56 -1.30
N VAL A 44 -1.40 13.29 -0.90
CA VAL A 44 -0.37 12.68 -0.05
C VAL A 44 0.85 12.32 -0.91
N PRO A 45 2.05 12.82 -0.58
CA PRO A 45 3.26 12.47 -1.31
C PRO A 45 3.56 10.97 -1.13
N ASN A 46 4.14 10.35 -2.16
CA ASN A 46 4.53 8.93 -2.13
C ASN A 46 3.41 7.96 -1.71
N ALA A 47 2.16 8.29 -2.04
CA ALA A 47 1.02 7.44 -1.75
C ALA A 47 0.56 6.62 -2.96
N TYR A 48 0.15 5.38 -2.70
CA TYR A 48 -0.23 4.37 -3.69
C TYR A 48 -1.53 3.68 -3.30
N LEU A 49 -2.34 3.35 -4.31
CA LEU A 49 -3.52 2.52 -4.16
C LEU A 49 -3.15 1.07 -4.47
N VAL A 50 -3.38 0.19 -3.52
CA VAL A 50 -3.13 -1.24 -3.64
C VAL A 50 -4.48 -1.90 -3.96
N GLU A 51 -4.61 -2.41 -5.18
CA GLU A 51 -5.88 -2.98 -5.67
C GLU A 51 -5.83 -4.50 -5.72
N ASP A 52 -6.92 -5.10 -5.26
CA ASP A 52 -7.23 -6.49 -5.53
C ASP A 52 -7.68 -6.71 -6.99
N ASP A 53 -7.57 -7.93 -7.49
CA ASP A 53 -8.06 -8.38 -8.81
C ASP A 53 -7.46 -7.68 -10.05
N ILE A 54 -6.33 -6.97 -9.92
CA ILE A 54 -5.60 -6.40 -11.05
C ILE A 54 -4.35 -7.21 -11.42
N LYS A 55 -4.13 -7.43 -12.72
CA LYS A 55 -2.95 -8.14 -13.24
C LYS A 55 -1.72 -7.27 -13.39
N PHE A 56 -1.91 -5.98 -13.60
CA PHE A 56 -0.84 -5.03 -13.86
C PHE A 56 -1.10 -3.74 -13.10
N GLY A 57 -0.05 -3.20 -12.48
CA GLY A 57 -0.10 -1.86 -11.91
C GLY A 57 -0.13 -0.79 -12.99
N ASN A 58 -0.69 0.37 -12.67
CA ASN A 58 -0.68 1.54 -13.55
C ASN A 58 -0.56 2.83 -12.74
N GLY A 59 0.45 3.64 -13.03
CA GLY A 59 0.73 4.88 -12.29
C GLY A 59 0.96 4.60 -10.80
N LYS A 60 0.05 5.11 -9.95
CA LYS A 60 0.08 4.91 -8.50
C LYS A 60 -0.71 3.69 -8.02
N LYS A 61 -1.16 2.82 -8.93
CA LYS A 61 -1.84 1.57 -8.59
C LYS A 61 -0.89 0.39 -8.56
N ILE A 62 -0.92 -0.39 -7.49
CA ILE A 62 -0.07 -1.56 -7.28
C ILE A 62 -0.99 -2.78 -7.06
N PRO A 63 -0.76 -3.90 -7.76
CA PRO A 63 -1.50 -5.13 -7.46
C PRO A 63 -1.21 -5.66 -6.05
N LEU A 64 -2.27 -6.02 -5.30
CA LEU A 64 -2.16 -6.52 -3.93
C LEU A 64 -1.24 -7.74 -3.80
N TRP A 65 -1.26 -8.63 -4.78
CA TRP A 65 -0.45 -9.85 -4.80
C TRP A 65 1.08 -9.59 -4.81
N LEU A 66 1.54 -8.37 -5.15
CA LEU A 66 2.96 -8.02 -5.04
C LEU A 66 3.45 -7.88 -3.59
N PHE A 67 2.55 -7.69 -2.63
CA PHE A 67 2.90 -7.61 -1.21
C PHE A 67 3.09 -8.99 -0.56
N GLY A 68 3.11 -10.06 -1.34
CA GLY A 68 3.21 -11.43 -0.82
C GLY A 68 1.89 -11.95 -0.24
N PHE A 69 0.80 -11.19 -0.37
CA PHE A 69 -0.55 -11.67 -0.17
C PHE A 69 -1.01 -12.38 -1.46
N LEU A 70 -0.57 -13.62 -1.63
CA LEU A 70 -1.19 -14.51 -2.62
C LEU A 70 -2.45 -15.11 -1.99
N PHE A 71 -3.52 -15.21 -2.78
CA PHE A 71 -4.74 -15.95 -2.43
C PHE A 71 -4.44 -17.45 -2.24
#